data_AF-A0A5R9GZM6-F1
#
_entry.id   AF-A0A5R9GZM6-F1
#
_cell.length_a   1.000
_cell.length_b   1.000
_cell.length_c   1.000
_cell.angle_alpha   90.00
_cell.angle_beta   90.00
_cell.angle_gamma   90.00
#
_symmetry.space_group_name_H-M   'P 1'
#
loop_
_entity.id
_entity.type
_entity.pdbx_description
1 polymer ?
#
loop_
_entity_poly.entity_id
_entity_poly.type
_entity_poly.pdbx_seq_one_letter_code
_entity_poly.pdbx_strand_id
1 'polypeptide(L)'
;MKIIGDSLIPFEEFYIVKNIEDISKTRANSQIFFNFDEKLLKYSFEQSLNFFVEVKSVKEAIYSNSLNARYIVCDKILARKLQKIADDYIFDSKILALISSNEEFEDIAEAEIDGVIYEKTIKERI
;
A
#
# COMPACT_ATOMS: atom_id res chain seq x y z
N MET A 1 -11.71 6.47 5.64
CA MET A 1 -11.14 5.14 5.37
C MET A 1 -11.08 4.88 3.87
N LYS A 2 -9.91 4.53 3.33
CA LYS A 2 -9.74 4.05 1.95
C LYS A 2 -10.02 2.54 1.88
N ILE A 3 -10.72 2.07 0.86
CA ILE A 3 -11.05 0.64 0.69
C ILE A 3 -10.64 0.22 -0.72
N ILE A 4 -9.86 -0.86 -0.83
CA ILE A 4 -9.37 -1.42 -2.09
C ILE A 4 -9.70 -2.92 -2.14
N GLY A 5 -10.41 -3.36 -3.19
CA GLY A 5 -10.72 -4.79 -3.40
C GLY A 5 -12.08 -5.26 -2.88
N ASP A 6 -12.91 -4.35 -2.39
CA ASP A 6 -14.30 -4.63 -2.04
C ASP A 6 -15.17 -4.77 -3.31
N SER A 7 -16.23 -5.59 -3.26
CA SER A 7 -17.09 -5.82 -4.43
C SER A 7 -18.09 -4.71 -4.72
N LEU A 8 -18.38 -3.85 -3.74
CA LEU A 8 -19.33 -2.74 -3.86
C LEU A 8 -18.63 -1.40 -4.13
N ILE A 9 -17.38 -1.24 -3.66
CA ILE A 9 -16.65 0.02 -3.74
C ILE A 9 -15.64 -0.03 -4.89
N PRO A 10 -15.80 0.80 -5.94
CA PRO A 10 -14.84 0.87 -7.03
C PRO A 10 -13.51 1.42 -6.53
N PHE A 11 -12.41 0.91 -7.08
CA PHE A 11 -11.07 1.38 -6.81
C PHE A 11 -10.28 1.51 -8.12
N GLU A 12 -9.29 2.41 -8.10
CA GLU A 12 -8.36 2.58 -9.22
C GLU A 12 -7.57 1.28 -9.44
N GLU A 13 -7.53 0.79 -10.68
CA GLU A 13 -6.75 -0.39 -11.02
C GLU A 13 -5.25 -0.18 -10.76
N PHE A 14 -4.58 -1.27 -10.44
CA PHE A 14 -3.14 -1.30 -10.25
C PHE A 14 -2.53 -2.60 -10.77
N TYR A 15 -1.24 -2.54 -11.05
CA TYR A 15 -0.45 -3.66 -11.57
C TYR A 15 0.57 -4.12 -10.54
N ILE A 16 0.69 -5.44 -10.38
CA ILE A 16 1.73 -6.01 -9.54
C ILE A 16 3.02 -6.10 -10.37
N VAL A 17 4.10 -5.55 -9.84
CA VAL A 17 5.41 -5.59 -10.47
C VAL A 17 6.42 -6.27 -9.55
N LYS A 18 7.31 -7.07 -10.12
CA LYS A 18 8.37 -7.77 -9.36
C LYS A 18 9.75 -7.17 -9.62
N ASN A 19 9.89 -6.39 -10.68
CA ASN A 19 11.12 -5.74 -11.12
C ASN A 19 10.81 -4.54 -12.03
N ILE A 20 11.85 -3.79 -12.41
CA ILE A 20 11.71 -2.58 -13.24
C ILE A 20 11.20 -2.93 -14.64
N GLU A 21 11.55 -4.10 -15.17
CA GLU A 21 11.13 -4.56 -16.48
C GLU A 21 9.61 -4.76 -16.56
N ASP A 22 8.96 -5.20 -15.47
CA ASP A 22 7.51 -5.34 -15.40
C ASP A 22 6.78 -3.99 -15.50
N ILE A 23 7.39 -2.89 -15.04
CA ILE A 23 6.81 -1.55 -15.11
C ILE A 23 6.53 -1.16 -16.58
N SER A 24 7.40 -1.54 -17.50
CA SER A 24 7.24 -1.26 -18.94
C SER A 24 6.00 -1.91 -19.58
N LYS A 25 5.44 -2.95 -18.92
CA LYS A 25 4.24 -3.67 -19.36
C LYS A 25 2.96 -3.08 -18.76
N THR A 26 3.08 -2.12 -17.85
CA THR A 26 1.93 -1.48 -17.20
C THR A 26 1.37 -0.37 -18.09
N ARG A 27 0.12 0.01 -17.84
CA ARG A 27 -0.48 1.16 -18.52
C ARG A 27 0.19 2.44 -18.03
N ALA A 28 0.46 3.39 -18.93
CA ALA A 28 0.97 4.71 -18.57
C ALA A 28 0.09 5.39 -17.50
N ASN A 29 0.72 6.01 -16.51
CA ASN A 29 0.09 6.66 -15.36
C ASN A 29 -0.78 5.73 -14.48
N SER A 30 -0.70 4.41 -14.66
CA SER A 30 -1.35 3.47 -13.74
C SER A 30 -0.65 3.42 -12.40
N GLN A 31 -1.34 2.88 -11.40
CA GLN A 31 -0.73 2.58 -10.12
C GLN A 31 0.00 1.25 -10.19
N ILE A 32 1.14 1.16 -9.53
CA ILE A 32 1.89 -0.09 -9.36
C ILE A 32 1.97 -0.50 -7.89
N PHE A 33 1.99 -1.81 -7.67
CA PHE A 33 2.13 -2.42 -6.36
C PHE A 33 3.30 -3.39 -6.35
N PHE A 34 4.10 -3.33 -5.29
CA PHE A 34 5.21 -4.25 -5.09
C PHE A 34 5.53 -4.44 -3.59
N ASN A 35 6.17 -5.56 -3.27
CA ASN A 35 6.79 -5.74 -1.96
C ASN A 35 7.99 -4.81 -1.83
N PHE A 36 8.28 -4.32 -0.62
CA PHE A 36 9.41 -3.45 -0.38
C PHE A 36 10.70 -3.99 -1.02
N ASP A 37 11.22 -3.21 -1.97
CA ASP A 37 12.48 -3.42 -2.66
C ASP A 37 13.11 -2.05 -2.91
N GLU A 38 14.33 -1.85 -2.42
CA GLU A 38 14.97 -0.53 -2.45
C GLU A 38 15.20 -0.02 -3.88
N LYS A 39 15.44 -0.91 -4.84
CA LYS A 39 15.67 -0.52 -6.24
C LYS A 39 14.37 -0.09 -6.89
N LEU A 40 13.29 -0.87 -6.73
CA LEU A 40 11.96 -0.51 -7.23
C LEU A 40 11.44 0.76 -6.59
N LEU A 41 11.62 0.91 -5.28
CA LEU A 41 11.19 2.08 -4.54
C LEU A 41 11.89 3.35 -5.04
N LYS A 42 13.22 3.30 -5.15
CA LYS A 42 14.02 4.42 -5.66
C LYS A 42 13.68 4.75 -7.11
N TYR A 43 13.58 3.74 -7.97
CA TYR A 43 13.22 3.94 -9.37
C TYR A 43 11.84 4.58 -9.52
N SER A 44 10.86 4.10 -8.75
CA SER A 44 9.49 4.62 -8.79
C SER A 44 9.42 6.09 -8.36
N PHE A 45 10.21 6.47 -7.35
CA PHE A 45 10.35 7.86 -6.94
C PHE A 45 11.01 8.72 -8.02
N GLU A 46 12.16 8.30 -8.56
CA GLU A 46 12.90 9.05 -9.58
C GLU A 46 12.09 9.25 -10.87
N GLN A 47 11.26 8.28 -11.24
CA GLN A 47 10.36 8.36 -12.39
C GLN A 47 8.99 8.96 -12.07
N SER A 48 8.76 9.42 -10.84
CA SER A 48 7.48 10.01 -10.39
C SER A 48 6.28 9.10 -10.67
N LEU A 49 6.43 7.80 -10.45
CA LEU A 49 5.37 6.82 -10.64
C LEU A 49 4.36 6.88 -9.50
N ASN A 50 3.10 6.53 -9.79
CA ASN A 50 2.10 6.30 -8.75
C ASN A 50 2.27 4.87 -8.22
N PHE A 51 2.67 4.71 -6.96
CA PHE A 51 2.90 3.38 -6.42
C PHE A 51 2.48 3.25 -4.97
N PHE A 52 2.30 2.01 -4.55
CA PHE A 52 2.17 1.63 -3.15
C PHE A 52 2.93 0.34 -2.86
N VAL A 53 3.31 0.17 -1.60
CA VAL A 53 4.31 -0.83 -1.21
C VAL A 53 3.83 -1.65 -0.04
N GLU A 54 4.01 -2.97 -0.13
CA GLU A 54 3.86 -3.86 1.03
C GLU A 54 5.15 -3.86 1.86
N VAL A 55 5.02 -3.56 3.15
CA VAL A 55 6.12 -3.46 4.10
C VAL A 55 5.95 -4.44 5.25
N LYS A 56 7.08 -4.85 5.85
CA LYS A 56 7.15 -5.78 6.98
C LYS A 56 7.79 -5.18 8.22
N SER A 57 8.21 -3.91 8.16
CA SER A 57 8.84 -3.23 9.27
C SER A 57 8.62 -1.71 9.27
N VAL A 58 8.81 -1.09 10.44
CA VAL A 58 8.78 0.38 10.58
C VAL A 58 9.84 1.04 9.71
N LYS A 59 11.03 0.42 9.61
CA LYS A 59 12.12 0.93 8.78
C LYS A 59 11.68 1.07 7.32
N GLU A 60 11.06 0.02 6.78
CA GLU A 60 10.55 0.01 5.42
C GLU A 60 9.47 1.07 5.21
N ALA A 61 8.53 1.20 6.15
CA ALA A 61 7.49 2.23 6.09
C ALA A 61 8.07 3.65 6.04
N ILE A 62 9.10 3.95 6.85
CA ILE A 62 9.78 5.26 6.85
C ILE A 62 10.42 5.54 5.49
N TYR A 63 11.11 4.56 4.90
CA TYR A 63 11.69 4.71 3.56
C TYR A 63 10.61 4.89 2.50
N SER A 64 9.53 4.10 2.55
CA SER A 64 8.41 4.20 1.62
C SER A 64 7.74 5.57 1.67
N ASN A 65 7.48 6.11 2.87
CA ASN A 65 6.95 7.46 3.02
C ASN A 65 7.90 8.52 2.48
N SER A 66 9.19 8.43 2.85
CA SER A 66 10.22 9.39 2.40
C SER A 66 10.44 9.40 0.87
N LEU A 67 10.00 8.35 0.18
CA LEU A 67 10.09 8.20 -1.27
C LEU A 67 8.71 8.32 -1.94
N ASN A 68 7.75 8.98 -1.28
CA ASN A 68 6.43 9.32 -1.80
C ASN A 68 5.57 8.11 -2.21
N ALA A 69 5.66 6.99 -1.49
CA ALA A 69 4.67 5.93 -1.63
C ALA A 69 3.26 6.50 -1.36
N ARG A 70 2.29 6.24 -2.23
CA ARG A 70 0.91 6.72 -2.01
C ARG A 70 0.24 5.97 -0.86
N TYR A 71 0.46 4.66 -0.81
CA TYR A 71 -0.01 3.79 0.26
C TYR A 71 1.11 2.89 0.77
N ILE A 72 1.09 2.62 2.07
CA ILE A 72 1.92 1.64 2.75
C ILE A 72 1.00 0.53 3.24
N VAL A 73 1.19 -0.66 2.71
CA VAL A 73 0.36 -1.85 2.97
C VAL A 73 1.10 -2.77 3.94
N CYS A 74 0.43 -3.30 4.95
CA CYS A 74 1.01 -4.30 5.84
C CYS A 74 -0.07 -5.12 6.56
N ASP A 75 0.35 -6.12 7.34
CA ASP A 75 -0.56 -6.83 8.24
C ASP A 75 -1.16 -5.89 9.29
N LYS A 76 -2.28 -6.31 9.89
CA LYS A 76 -3.06 -5.50 10.84
C LYS A 76 -2.28 -5.10 12.10
N ILE A 77 -1.41 -5.98 12.60
CA ILE A 77 -0.64 -5.71 13.82
C ILE A 77 0.36 -4.60 13.54
N LEU A 78 1.06 -4.67 12.40
CA LEU A 78 1.95 -3.63 11.97
C LEU A 78 1.20 -2.34 11.59
N ALA A 79 0.03 -2.44 10.95
CA ALA A 79 -0.77 -1.29 10.53
C ALA A 79 -1.16 -0.41 11.71
N ARG A 80 -1.61 -1.00 12.83
CA ARG A 80 -1.90 -0.28 14.09
C ARG A 80 -0.69 0.49 14.61
N LYS A 81 0.49 -0.10 14.52
CA LYS A 81 1.74 0.52 14.95
C LYS A 81 2.14 1.65 14.01
N LEU A 82 2.06 1.41 12.70
CA LEU A 82 2.43 2.37 11.67
C LEU A 82 1.48 3.55 11.63
N GLN A 83 0.18 3.38 11.87
CA GLN A 83 -0.79 4.48 11.91
C GLN A 83 -0.39 5.52 12.95
N LYS A 84 -0.09 5.09 14.19
CA LYS A 84 0.39 6.01 15.24
C LYS A 84 1.65 6.78 14.84
N ILE A 85 2.59 6.09 14.20
CA ILE A 85 3.82 6.72 13.70
C ILE A 85 3.48 7.70 12.57
N ALA A 86 2.60 7.33 11.65
CA ALA A 86 2.16 8.16 10.55
C ALA A 86 1.48 9.44 11.05
N ASP A 87 0.66 9.35 12.09
CA ASP A 87 -0.01 10.51 12.69
C ASP A 87 0.98 11.42 13.43
N ASP A 88 1.88 10.85 14.23
CA ASP A 88 2.89 11.62 15.00
C ASP A 88 3.92 12.32 14.09
N TYR A 89 4.30 11.69 12.98
CA TYR A 89 5.27 12.21 12.02
C TYR A 89 4.64 12.85 10.79
N ILE A 90 3.31 12.90 10.72
CA ILE A 90 2.53 13.48 9.62
C ILE A 90 3.00 12.91 8.27
N PHE A 91 2.87 11.59 8.12
CA PHE A 91 3.18 10.91 6.85
C PHE A 91 2.28 11.42 5.73
N ASP A 92 2.87 11.62 4.54
CA ASP A 92 2.13 11.88 3.31
C ASP A 92 1.49 10.58 2.78
N SER A 93 2.13 9.44 3.05
CA SER A 93 1.61 8.11 2.77
C SER A 93 0.44 7.73 3.68
N LYS A 94 -0.55 7.04 3.12
CA LYS A 94 -1.63 6.42 3.90
C LYS A 94 -1.33 4.98 4.28
N ILE A 95 -1.69 4.58 5.49
CA ILE A 95 -1.52 3.20 5.96
C ILE A 95 -2.75 2.36 5.61
N LEU A 96 -2.54 1.23 4.92
CA LEU A 96 -3.60 0.28 4.58
C LEU A 96 -3.35 -1.08 5.24
N ALA A 97 -4.33 -1.56 6.00
CA ALA A 97 -4.28 -2.90 6.57
C ALA A 97 -4.70 -3.97 5.55
N LEU A 98 -3.97 -5.07 5.51
CA LEU A 98 -4.39 -6.28 4.79
C LEU A 98 -5.54 -6.95 5.54
N ILE A 99 -6.63 -7.20 4.82
CA ILE A 99 -7.83 -7.87 5.35
C ILE A 99 -8.26 -9.02 4.44
N SER A 100 -8.96 -9.99 5.03
CA SER A 100 -9.58 -11.12 4.34
C SER A 100 -11.09 -10.90 4.13
N SER A 101 -11.77 -10.18 5.02
CA SER A 101 -13.22 -9.95 4.93
C SER A 101 -13.67 -8.59 5.50
N ASN A 102 -14.91 -8.20 5.16
CA ASN A 102 -15.57 -7.01 5.71
C ASN A 102 -15.85 -7.10 7.22
N GLU A 103 -15.80 -8.30 7.83
CA GLU A 103 -16.00 -8.48 9.28
C GLU A 103 -14.91 -7.77 10.11
N GLU A 104 -13.79 -7.43 9.47
CA GLU A 104 -12.65 -6.77 10.10
C GLU A 104 -12.79 -5.23 10.12
N PHE A 105 -13.81 -4.66 9.48
CA PHE A 105 -13.95 -3.19 9.36
C PHE A 105 -14.08 -2.47 10.68
N GLU A 106 -14.83 -3.02 11.64
CA GLU A 106 -14.98 -2.42 12.96
C GLU A 106 -13.62 -2.34 13.67
N ASP A 107 -12.85 -3.43 13.64
CA ASP A 107 -11.52 -3.52 14.23
C ASP A 107 -10.52 -2.52 13.63
N ILE A 108 -10.57 -2.34 12.31
CA ILE A 108 -9.72 -1.38 11.59
C ILE A 108 -10.14 0.06 11.90
N ALA A 109 -11.45 0.35 11.94
CA ALA A 109 -11.98 1.67 12.21
C ALA A 109 -11.71 2.12 13.65
N GLU A 110 -11.87 1.22 14.64
CA GLU A 110 -11.51 1.47 16.04
C GLU A 110 -10.00 1.71 16.22
N ALA A 111 -9.18 1.10 15.36
CA ALA A 111 -7.74 1.33 15.31
C ALA A 111 -7.33 2.60 14.54
N GLU A 112 -8.30 3.36 14.03
CA GLU A 112 -8.12 4.61 13.28
C GLU A 112 -7.20 4.46 12.04
N ILE A 113 -7.10 3.25 11.49
CA ILE A 113 -6.25 2.99 10.33
C ILE A 113 -6.86 3.65 9.09
N ASP A 114 -6.01 4.34 8.32
CA ASP A 114 -6.36 5.11 7.13
C ASP A 114 -7.21 4.33 6.10
N GLY A 115 -7.00 3.02 5.98
CA GLY A 115 -7.75 2.16 5.07
C GLY A 115 -7.40 0.68 5.11
N VAL A 116 -7.95 -0.03 4.13
CA VAL A 116 -7.79 -1.48 3.95
C VAL A 116 -7.56 -1.84 2.49
N ILE A 117 -6.87 -2.96 2.30
CA ILE A 117 -6.76 -3.65 1.02
C ILE A 117 -6.98 -5.14 1.21
N TYR A 118 -7.80 -5.72 0.35
CA TYR A 118 -8.12 -7.13 0.39
C TYR A 118 -6.96 -8.00 -0.10
N GLU A 119 -6.62 -9.04 0.66
CA GLU A 119 -5.57 -9.99 0.27
C GLU A 119 -5.82 -10.63 -1.09
N LYS A 120 -7.08 -10.99 -1.38
CA LYS A 120 -7.48 -11.58 -2.67
C LYS A 120 -7.14 -10.66 -3.84
N THR A 121 -7.24 -9.34 -3.67
CA THR A 121 -6.97 -8.37 -4.75
C THR A 121 -5.50 -8.29 -5.12
N ILE A 122 -4.62 -8.64 -4.18
CA ILE A 122 -3.20 -8.81 -4.44
C ILE A 122 -2.96 -10.19 -5.04
N LYS A 123 -3.47 -11.26 -4.42
CA LYS A 123 -3.22 -12.66 -4.84
C LYS A 123 -3.79 -13.01 -6.21
N GLU A 124 -4.96 -12.49 -6.59
CA GLU A 124 -5.60 -12.73 -7.89
C GLU A 124 -4.85 -12.08 -9.07
N ARG A 125 -3.87 -11.21 -8.79
CA ARG A 125 -3.10 -10.46 -9.80
C ARG A 125 -1.64 -10.93 -9.96
N ILE A 126 -1.23 -12.02 -9.27
CA ILE A 126 0.15 -12.57 -9.27
C ILE A 126 0.33 -13.67 -10.33
#